data_AF-H3SMC4-F1
#
_entry.id   AF-H3SMC4-F1
#
_cell.length_a   1.000
_cell.length_b   1.000
_cell.length_c   1.000
_cell.angle_alpha   90.00
_cell.angle_beta   90.00
_cell.angle_gamma   90.00
#
_symmetry.space_group_name_H-M   'P 1'
#
loop_
_entity.id
_entity.type
_entity.pdbx_description
1 polymer ?
#
loop_
_entity_poly.entity_id
_entity_poly.type
_entity_poly.pdbx_seq_one_letter_code
_entity_poly.pdbx_strand_id
1 'polypeptide(L)'
;MSIGLNEIWDRKIPADDMDLAELSDKIWEIGELDAIQEKVSPELFQLHIAINMIGNWQSDGWDGIIAYQPHLVPYISEVLAKFGLQHLQHAFDEVIAIFPDFITFEDGSLYCDMINFLHNMRLKVSDERLNAYTQEERQAMVKQYQEKLDQLEKMTGPLWGYGSPMDGWAMIFDYIQA
;
A
#
# COMPACT_ATOMS: atom_id res chain seq x y z
N MET A 1 20.34 -18.69 -4.81
CA MET A 1 19.41 -18.41 -5.92
C MET A 1 18.17 -17.83 -5.29
N SER A 2 17.66 -16.72 -5.81
CA SER A 2 16.39 -16.15 -5.39
C SER A 2 15.24 -16.86 -6.11
N ILE A 3 14.11 -17.02 -5.42
CA ILE A 3 12.89 -17.66 -5.96
C ILE A 3 12.24 -16.71 -6.95
N GLY A 4 12.03 -17.15 -8.18
CA GLY A 4 11.32 -16.38 -9.22
C GLY A 4 9.88 -16.85 -9.44
N LEU A 5 9.11 -16.08 -10.22
CA LEU A 5 7.70 -16.40 -10.54
C LEU A 5 7.53 -17.84 -11.07
N ASN A 6 8.38 -18.26 -12.00
CA ASN A 6 8.33 -19.61 -12.57
C ASN A 6 8.61 -20.73 -11.56
N GLU A 7 9.33 -20.43 -10.49
CA GLU A 7 9.65 -21.40 -9.43
C GLU A 7 8.50 -21.51 -8.43
N ILE A 8 7.89 -20.39 -8.03
CA ILE A 8 6.78 -20.38 -7.07
C ILE A 8 5.43 -20.78 -7.70
N TRP A 9 5.28 -20.58 -9.01
CA TRP A 9 4.02 -20.82 -9.74
C TRP A 9 4.10 -21.98 -10.73
N ASP A 10 4.97 -22.97 -10.49
CA ASP A 10 5.08 -24.21 -11.28
C ASP A 10 5.20 -24.00 -12.80
N ARG A 11 5.86 -22.91 -13.23
CA ARG A 11 5.99 -22.49 -14.64
C ARG A 11 4.66 -22.25 -15.35
N LYS A 12 3.58 -22.03 -14.60
CA LYS A 12 2.29 -21.56 -15.12
C LYS A 12 2.31 -20.04 -15.21
N ILE A 13 1.27 -19.48 -15.81
CA ILE A 13 1.00 -18.04 -15.84
C ILE A 13 -0.36 -17.85 -15.15
N PRO A 14 -0.47 -16.98 -14.12
CA PRO A 14 -1.77 -16.62 -13.53
C PRO A 14 -2.74 -16.14 -14.62
N ALA A 15 -3.94 -16.71 -14.65
CA ALA A 15 -4.93 -16.46 -15.69
C ALA A 15 -6.04 -15.48 -15.25
N ASP A 16 -6.29 -15.37 -13.94
CA ASP A 16 -7.33 -14.54 -13.34
C ASP A 16 -6.93 -14.03 -11.94
N ASP A 17 -7.81 -13.26 -11.32
CA ASP A 17 -7.64 -12.67 -10.00
C ASP A 17 -7.51 -13.72 -8.89
N MET A 18 -8.17 -14.87 -9.04
CA MET A 18 -8.03 -16.00 -8.10
C MET A 18 -6.64 -16.60 -8.15
N ASP A 19 -6.05 -16.78 -9.34
CA ASP A 19 -4.66 -17.20 -9.48
C ASP A 19 -3.68 -16.17 -8.87
N LEU A 20 -3.96 -14.87 -9.01
CA LEU A 20 -3.14 -13.82 -8.38
C LEU A 20 -3.22 -13.88 -6.85
N ALA A 21 -4.40 -14.14 -6.28
CA ALA A 21 -4.57 -14.34 -4.86
C ALA A 21 -3.81 -15.56 -4.35
N GLU A 22 -3.94 -16.72 -5.01
CA GLU A 22 -3.21 -17.93 -4.62
C GLU A 22 -1.69 -17.76 -4.78
N LEU A 23 -1.23 -17.05 -5.82
CA LEU A 23 0.19 -16.67 -5.96
C LEU A 23 0.65 -15.82 -4.78
N SER A 24 -0.14 -14.83 -4.36
CA SER A 24 0.16 -14.00 -3.20
C SER A 24 0.25 -14.82 -1.92
N ASP A 25 -0.69 -15.73 -1.70
CA ASP A 25 -0.71 -16.62 -0.54
C ASP A 25 0.55 -17.48 -0.45
N LYS A 26 0.99 -18.08 -1.58
CA LYS A 26 2.24 -18.84 -1.64
C LYS A 26 3.48 -18.00 -1.31
N ILE A 27 3.47 -16.72 -1.68
CA ILE A 27 4.57 -15.81 -1.35
C ILE A 27 4.53 -15.47 0.15
N TRP A 28 3.34 -15.23 0.72
CA TRP A 28 3.16 -15.02 2.16
C TRP A 28 3.59 -16.22 3.01
N GLU A 29 3.50 -17.46 2.51
CA GLU A 29 4.03 -18.66 3.19
C GLU A 29 5.56 -18.62 3.43
N ILE A 30 6.29 -17.76 2.71
CA ILE A 30 7.74 -17.59 2.89
C ILE A 30 8.10 -16.89 4.21
N GLY A 31 7.21 -16.01 4.68
CA GLY A 31 7.35 -15.19 5.89
C GLY A 31 6.87 -13.75 5.71
N GLU A 32 7.25 -12.88 6.64
CA GLU A 32 7.02 -11.43 6.56
C GLU A 32 7.77 -10.80 5.37
N LEU A 33 7.41 -9.55 5.01
CA LEU A 33 7.96 -8.87 3.83
C LEU A 33 9.50 -8.83 3.78
N ASP A 34 10.19 -8.62 4.91
CA ASP A 34 11.66 -8.64 4.95
C ASP A 34 12.21 -10.01 4.52
N ALA A 35 11.61 -11.09 5.02
CA ALA A 35 12.01 -12.45 4.67
C ALA A 35 11.66 -12.80 3.23
N ILE A 36 10.54 -12.29 2.71
CA ILE A 36 10.17 -12.43 1.30
C ILE A 36 11.22 -11.71 0.44
N GLN A 37 11.52 -10.44 0.72
CA GLN A 37 12.45 -9.62 -0.04
C GLN A 37 13.85 -10.24 -0.15
N GLU A 38 14.32 -10.91 0.92
CA GLU A 38 15.60 -11.62 0.92
C GLU A 38 15.61 -12.90 0.06
N LYS A 39 14.46 -13.58 -0.08
CA LYS A 39 14.36 -14.90 -0.68
C LYS A 39 13.87 -14.90 -2.12
N VAL A 40 13.01 -13.96 -2.50
CA VAL A 40 12.43 -13.88 -3.85
C VAL A 40 13.23 -12.94 -4.77
N SER A 41 13.00 -13.02 -6.08
CA SER A 41 13.61 -12.06 -7.01
C SER A 41 13.00 -10.66 -6.83
N PRO A 42 13.73 -9.57 -7.13
CA PRO A 42 13.19 -8.21 -7.04
C PRO A 42 11.87 -8.04 -7.83
N GLU A 43 11.77 -8.69 -8.99
CA GLU A 43 10.58 -8.67 -9.84
C GLU A 43 9.39 -9.36 -9.17
N LEU A 44 9.61 -10.53 -8.54
CA LEU A 44 8.56 -11.24 -7.82
C LEU A 44 8.12 -10.47 -6.56
N PHE A 45 9.06 -9.82 -5.87
CA PHE A 45 8.73 -8.95 -4.74
C PHE A 45 7.87 -7.75 -5.17
N GLN A 46 8.28 -7.05 -6.23
CA GLN A 46 7.52 -5.92 -6.78
C GLN A 46 6.13 -6.33 -7.25
N LEU A 47 6.02 -7.50 -7.90
CA LEU A 47 4.74 -8.08 -8.29
C LEU A 47 3.87 -8.38 -7.06
N HIS A 48 4.44 -8.98 -6.02
CA HIS A 48 3.72 -9.28 -4.78
C HIS A 48 3.17 -8.03 -4.09
N ILE A 49 3.98 -6.98 -3.97
CA ILE A 49 3.53 -5.70 -3.42
C ILE A 49 2.42 -5.09 -4.29
N ALA A 50 2.55 -5.15 -5.62
CA ALA A 50 1.52 -4.63 -6.52
C ALA A 50 0.18 -5.38 -6.40
N ILE A 51 0.23 -6.72 -6.28
CA ILE A 51 -0.97 -7.54 -6.06
C ILE A 51 -1.66 -7.14 -4.74
N ASN A 52 -0.89 -7.07 -3.64
CA ASN A 52 -1.45 -6.69 -2.34
C ASN A 52 -1.95 -5.25 -2.33
N MET A 53 -1.27 -4.31 -2.98
CA MET A 53 -1.69 -2.91 -3.08
C MET A 53 -3.04 -2.78 -3.79
N ILE A 54 -3.20 -3.40 -4.97
CA ILE A 54 -4.45 -3.31 -5.73
C ILE A 54 -5.58 -4.04 -4.98
N GLY A 55 -5.33 -5.25 -4.49
CA GLY A 55 -6.35 -6.05 -3.79
C GLY A 55 -6.84 -5.39 -2.50
N ASN A 56 -5.94 -4.86 -1.66
CA ASN A 56 -6.34 -4.14 -0.45
C ASN A 56 -7.04 -2.82 -0.78
N TRP A 57 -6.60 -2.10 -1.83
CA TRP A 57 -7.28 -0.87 -2.25
C TRP A 57 -8.70 -1.15 -2.73
N GLN A 58 -8.93 -2.25 -3.46
CA GLN A 58 -10.27 -2.65 -3.90
C GLN A 58 -11.20 -3.02 -2.74
N SER A 59 -10.66 -3.48 -1.61
CA SER A 59 -11.41 -3.77 -0.38
C SER A 59 -11.77 -2.49 0.37
N ASP A 60 -10.75 -1.74 0.81
CA ASP A 60 -10.89 -0.69 1.84
C ASP A 60 -10.29 0.66 1.43
N GLY A 61 -9.86 0.80 0.18
CA GLY A 61 -9.21 2.00 -0.35
C GLY A 61 -7.81 2.23 0.23
N TRP A 62 -7.28 3.42 -0.05
CA TRP A 62 -5.97 3.85 0.44
C TRP A 62 -5.94 4.05 1.95
N ASP A 63 -7.04 4.53 2.56
CA ASP A 63 -7.10 4.66 4.01
C ASP A 63 -7.01 3.27 4.68
N GLY A 64 -7.63 2.25 4.08
CA GLY A 64 -7.52 0.88 4.55
C GLY A 64 -6.08 0.35 4.53
N ILE A 65 -5.37 0.56 3.42
CA ILE A 65 -3.95 0.19 3.32
C ILE A 65 -3.11 0.95 4.34
N ILE A 66 -3.24 2.27 4.40
CA ILE A 66 -2.44 3.12 5.28
C ILE A 66 -2.75 2.78 6.75
N ALA A 67 -4.01 2.62 7.13
CA ALA A 67 -4.38 2.40 8.53
C ALA A 67 -4.09 0.98 9.02
N TYR A 68 -4.24 -0.04 8.16
CA TYR A 68 -4.24 -1.45 8.59
C TYR A 68 -3.11 -2.29 8.00
N GLN A 69 -2.39 -1.79 7.01
CA GLN A 69 -1.26 -2.48 6.38
C GLN A 69 0.01 -1.62 6.38
N PRO A 70 0.47 -1.12 7.56
CA PRO A 70 1.62 -0.21 7.63
C PRO A 70 2.87 -0.78 6.97
N HIS A 71 3.09 -2.09 7.09
CA HIS A 71 4.25 -2.77 6.52
C HIS A 71 4.31 -2.71 4.97
N LEU A 72 3.19 -2.52 4.27
CA LEU A 72 3.18 -2.33 2.82
C LEU A 72 3.58 -0.90 2.40
N VAL A 73 3.27 0.10 3.23
CA VAL A 73 3.41 1.53 2.91
C VAL A 73 4.82 1.91 2.40
N PRO A 74 5.93 1.44 3.01
CA PRO A 74 7.28 1.76 2.54
C PRO A 74 7.57 1.37 1.09
N TYR A 75 6.86 0.39 0.54
CA TYR A 75 7.15 -0.19 -0.78
C TYR A 75 6.28 0.40 -1.90
N ILE A 76 5.16 1.04 -1.55
CA ILE A 76 4.13 1.46 -2.50
C ILE A 76 4.65 2.51 -3.50
N SER A 77 5.41 3.50 -3.05
CA SER A 77 5.92 4.57 -3.92
C SER A 77 6.81 4.02 -5.04
N GLU A 78 7.75 3.12 -4.70
CA GLU A 78 8.63 2.48 -5.69
C GLU A 78 7.84 1.63 -6.69
N VAL A 79 6.85 0.87 -6.21
CA VAL A 79 6.01 0.02 -7.05
C VAL A 79 5.16 0.85 -8.00
N LEU A 80 4.50 1.92 -7.53
CA LEU A 80 3.77 2.84 -8.40
C LEU A 80 4.67 3.40 -9.52
N ALA A 81 5.91 3.79 -9.18
CA ALA A 81 6.88 4.26 -10.17
C ALA A 81 7.24 3.17 -11.20
N LYS A 82 7.49 1.95 -10.72
CA LYS A 82 7.88 0.80 -11.54
C LYS A 82 6.81 0.41 -12.55
N PHE A 83 5.55 0.53 -12.16
CA PHE A 83 4.39 0.26 -13.00
C PHE A 83 3.98 1.45 -13.88
N GLY A 84 4.77 2.54 -13.91
CA GLY A 84 4.49 3.70 -14.77
C GLY A 84 3.32 4.57 -14.28
N LEU A 85 3.00 4.51 -12.98
CA LEU A 85 1.93 5.26 -12.34
C LEU A 85 2.48 6.46 -11.55
N GLN A 86 3.39 7.24 -12.14
CA GLN A 86 4.08 8.34 -11.43
C GLN A 86 3.13 9.41 -10.87
N HIS A 87 1.96 9.57 -11.49
CA HIS A 87 0.92 10.49 -11.00
C HIS A 87 0.27 9.99 -9.70
N LEU A 88 -0.02 8.68 -9.59
CA LEU A 88 -0.46 8.08 -8.32
C LEU A 88 0.67 8.09 -7.30
N GLN A 89 1.91 7.77 -7.72
CA GLN A 89 3.08 7.82 -6.85
C GLN A 89 3.18 9.19 -6.15
N HIS A 90 3.16 10.27 -6.93
CA HIS A 90 3.27 11.61 -6.38
C HIS A 90 2.15 11.94 -5.40
N ALA A 91 0.90 11.60 -5.74
CA ALA A 91 -0.25 11.81 -4.85
C ALA A 91 -0.15 10.98 -3.56
N PHE A 92 0.35 9.75 -3.64
CA PHE A 92 0.61 8.89 -2.48
C PHE A 92 1.69 9.49 -1.58
N ASP A 93 2.82 9.92 -2.16
CA ASP A 93 3.92 10.55 -1.43
C ASP A 93 3.45 11.84 -0.72
N GLU A 94 2.52 12.60 -1.32
CA GLU A 94 1.92 13.77 -0.67
C GLU A 94 1.06 13.42 0.56
N VAL A 95 0.40 12.25 0.57
CA VAL A 95 -0.32 11.77 1.77
C VAL A 95 0.69 11.37 2.85
N ILE A 96 1.71 10.60 2.47
CA ILE A 96 2.74 10.12 3.41
C ILE A 96 3.55 11.26 4.01
N ALA A 97 3.81 12.34 3.26
CA ALA A 97 4.52 13.53 3.73
C ALA A 97 3.80 14.29 4.87
N ILE A 98 2.54 13.96 5.18
CA ILE A 98 1.80 14.53 6.31
C ILE A 98 2.23 13.85 7.63
N PHE A 99 2.75 12.62 7.57
CA PHE A 99 3.23 11.94 8.76
C PHE A 99 4.45 12.64 9.36
N PRO A 100 4.51 12.82 10.69
CA PRO A 100 5.72 13.27 11.36
C PRO A 100 6.89 12.30 11.14
N ASP A 101 8.10 12.84 11.00
CA ASP A 101 9.33 12.06 10.72
C ASP A 101 9.66 10.96 11.75
N PHE A 102 9.09 11.03 12.96
CA PHE A 102 9.32 10.04 14.01
C PHE A 102 8.42 8.82 13.94
N ILE A 103 7.48 8.79 12.98
CA ILE A 103 6.59 7.65 12.75
C ILE A 103 7.34 6.59 11.95
N THR A 104 7.30 5.36 12.45
CA THR A 104 7.75 4.17 11.74
C THR A 104 6.54 3.40 11.23
N PHE A 105 6.67 2.76 10.06
CA PHE A 105 5.63 1.94 9.44
C PHE A 105 5.61 0.52 10.03
N GLU A 106 5.49 0.45 11.35
CA GLU A 106 5.42 -0.79 12.12
C GLU A 106 4.03 -0.92 12.75
N ASP A 107 3.47 -2.13 12.74
CA ASP A 107 2.22 -2.39 13.45
C ASP A 107 2.44 -2.33 14.96
N GLY A 108 1.98 -1.24 15.57
CA GLY A 108 2.22 -0.95 16.97
C GLY A 108 1.49 0.28 17.46
N SER A 109 1.54 0.50 18.78
CA SER A 109 0.77 1.56 19.44
C SER A 109 1.06 2.96 18.91
N LEU A 110 2.31 3.24 18.52
CA LEU A 110 2.70 4.52 17.94
C LEU A 110 1.98 4.77 16.61
N TYR A 111 1.93 3.76 15.74
CA TYR A 111 1.26 3.86 14.45
C TYR A 111 -0.26 3.98 14.62
N CYS A 112 -0.86 3.19 15.53
CA CYS A 112 -2.27 3.34 15.87
C CYS A 112 -2.60 4.75 16.38
N ASP A 113 -1.76 5.32 17.25
CA ASP A 113 -1.92 6.68 17.73
C ASP A 113 -1.82 7.70 16.59
N MET A 114 -0.91 7.50 15.63
CA MET A 114 -0.76 8.35 14.45
C MET A 114 -2.01 8.33 13.56
N ILE A 115 -2.56 7.15 13.29
CA ILE A 115 -3.80 7.01 12.52
C ILE A 115 -4.96 7.71 13.24
N ASN A 116 -5.13 7.45 14.54
CA ASN A 116 -6.13 8.14 15.37
C ASN A 116 -5.93 9.67 15.37
N PHE A 117 -4.67 10.13 15.35
CA PHE A 117 -4.32 11.55 15.31
C PHE A 117 -4.85 12.23 14.03
N LEU A 118 -4.67 11.61 12.86
CA LEU A 118 -5.11 12.15 11.56
C LEU A 118 -6.57 11.90 11.21
N HIS A 119 -7.17 10.83 11.74
CA HIS A 119 -8.55 10.50 11.41
C HIS A 119 -9.55 11.44 12.06
N ASN A 120 -9.36 11.78 13.34
CA ASN A 120 -10.35 12.56 14.07
C ASN A 120 -9.79 13.27 15.31
N MET A 121 -9.99 14.59 15.39
CA MET A 121 -9.61 15.44 16.53
C MET A 121 -10.11 14.93 17.90
N ARG A 122 -11.19 14.15 17.94
CA ARG A 122 -11.78 13.63 19.18
C ARG A 122 -11.10 12.37 19.70
N LEU A 123 -10.32 11.68 18.86
CA LEU A 123 -9.61 10.48 19.26
C LEU A 123 -8.42 10.87 20.13
N LYS A 124 -8.29 10.17 21.25
CA LYS A 124 -7.16 10.34 22.18
C LYS A 124 -5.99 9.53 21.65
N VAL A 125 -4.80 10.09 21.84
CA VAL A 125 -3.52 9.45 21.51
C VAL A 125 -2.65 9.44 22.75
N SER A 126 -1.86 8.39 22.91
CA SER A 126 -1.01 8.19 24.09
C SER A 126 0.39 8.76 23.89
N ASP A 127 0.91 8.80 22.65
CA ASP A 127 2.23 9.33 22.36
C ASP A 127 2.35 10.83 22.69
N GLU A 128 3.33 11.18 23.53
CA GLU A 128 3.55 12.54 24.02
C GLU A 128 3.98 13.51 22.90
N ARG A 129 4.66 13.02 21.85
CA ARG A 129 5.11 13.85 20.74
C ARG A 129 3.94 14.26 19.86
N LEU A 130 2.97 13.36 19.64
CA LEU A 130 1.71 13.70 18.97
C LEU A 130 0.88 14.68 19.82
N ASN A 131 0.86 14.51 21.14
CA ASN A 131 0.18 15.45 22.04
C ASN A 131 0.87 16.83 22.18
N ALA A 132 2.10 16.98 21.68
CA ALA A 132 2.80 18.26 21.67
C ALA A 132 2.30 19.22 20.58
N TYR A 133 1.62 18.70 19.56
CA TYR A 133 0.97 19.52 18.54
C TYR A 133 -0.20 20.30 19.16
N THR A 134 -0.32 21.57 18.76
CA THR A 134 -1.48 22.39 19.10
C THR A 134 -2.75 21.85 18.43
N GLN A 135 -3.91 22.28 18.94
CA GLN A 135 -5.19 21.89 18.37
C GLN A 135 -5.31 22.36 16.91
N GLU A 136 -4.82 23.56 16.61
CA GLU A 136 -4.81 24.16 15.28
C GLU A 136 -3.91 23.39 14.31
N GLU A 137 -2.71 22.98 14.74
CA GLU A 137 -1.80 22.16 13.92
C GLU A 137 -2.42 20.80 13.60
N ARG A 138 -2.94 20.08 14.62
CA ARG A 138 -3.61 18.79 14.38
C ARG A 138 -4.81 18.96 13.45
N GLN A 139 -5.62 20.00 13.63
CA GLN A 139 -6.77 20.25 12.76
C GLN A 139 -6.35 20.49 11.31
N ALA A 140 -5.26 21.23 11.09
CA ALA A 140 -4.71 21.46 9.76
C ALA A 140 -4.18 20.16 9.14
N MET A 141 -3.53 19.29 9.92
CA MET A 141 -3.04 18.00 9.45
C MET A 141 -4.18 17.03 9.10
N VAL A 142 -5.20 16.91 9.96
CA VAL A 142 -6.41 16.10 9.71
C VAL A 142 -7.07 16.52 8.39
N LYS A 143 -7.25 17.84 8.19
CA LYS A 143 -7.85 18.38 6.97
C LYS A 143 -7.00 18.06 5.74
N GLN A 144 -5.69 18.27 5.82
CA GLN A 144 -4.78 17.96 4.72
C GLN A 144 -4.77 16.46 4.38
N TYR A 145 -4.78 15.60 5.39
CA TYR A 145 -4.81 14.15 5.21
C TYR A 145 -6.07 13.73 4.43
N GLN A 146 -7.24 14.19 4.87
CA GLN A 146 -8.51 13.91 4.19
C GLN A 146 -8.51 14.44 2.75
N GLU A 147 -8.08 15.69 2.53
CA GLU A 147 -8.07 16.30 1.20
C GLU A 147 -7.12 15.59 0.22
N LYS A 148 -5.96 15.13 0.69
CA LYS A 148 -4.97 14.43 -0.13
C LYS A 148 -5.35 12.98 -0.40
N LEU A 149 -5.89 12.31 0.62
CA LEU A 149 -6.45 10.97 0.47
C LEU A 149 -7.61 10.95 -0.53
N ASP A 150 -8.54 11.90 -0.45
CA ASP A 150 -9.64 12.03 -1.41
C ASP A 150 -9.15 12.26 -2.85
N GLN A 151 -8.04 12.99 -3.03
CA GLN A 151 -7.44 13.21 -4.35
C GLN A 151 -6.83 11.91 -4.88
N LEU A 152 -6.08 11.20 -4.04
CA LEU A 152 -5.48 9.92 -4.37
C LEU A 152 -6.55 8.88 -4.75
N GLU A 153 -7.66 8.81 -4.00
CA GLU A 153 -8.79 7.93 -4.30
C GLU A 153 -9.41 8.23 -5.67
N LYS A 154 -9.68 9.51 -5.96
CA LYS A 154 -10.26 9.92 -7.26
C LYS A 154 -9.35 9.56 -8.44
N MET A 155 -8.04 9.63 -8.25
CA MET A 155 -7.06 9.25 -9.28
C MET A 155 -7.00 7.73 -9.48
N THR A 156 -7.23 6.96 -8.41
CA THR A 156 -7.08 5.51 -8.40
C THR A 156 -8.33 4.79 -8.92
N GLY A 157 -9.51 5.33 -8.62
CA GLY A 157 -10.81 4.78 -9.03
C GLY A 157 -10.90 4.33 -10.50
N PRO A 158 -10.52 5.16 -11.48
CA PRO A 158 -10.54 4.79 -12.90
C PRO A 158 -9.58 3.66 -13.29
N LEU A 159 -8.53 3.42 -12.49
CA LEU A 159 -7.50 2.42 -12.78
C LEU A 159 -7.83 1.05 -12.19
N TRP A 160 -8.33 1.02 -10.95
CA TRP A 160 -8.48 -0.23 -10.18
C TRP A 160 -9.92 -0.50 -9.73
N GLY A 161 -10.82 0.48 -9.85
CA GLY A 161 -12.21 0.34 -9.44
C GLY A 161 -13.04 -0.53 -10.38
N TYR A 162 -14.28 -0.80 -9.99
CA TYR A 162 -15.22 -1.59 -10.80
C TYR A 162 -15.38 -1.03 -12.22
N GLY A 163 -15.28 -1.91 -13.23
CA GLY A 163 -15.38 -1.53 -14.64
C GLY A 163 -14.10 -0.97 -15.26
N SER A 164 -13.00 -0.94 -14.51
CA SER A 164 -11.65 -0.75 -15.06
C SER A 164 -11.20 -2.00 -15.85
N PRO A 165 -10.18 -1.90 -16.71
CA PRO A 165 -9.70 -3.05 -17.49
C PRO A 165 -9.29 -4.24 -16.62
N MET A 166 -9.86 -5.42 -16.91
CA MET A 166 -9.72 -6.64 -16.10
C MET A 166 -10.01 -6.40 -14.61
N ASP A 167 -11.00 -5.56 -14.31
CA ASP A 167 -11.37 -5.16 -12.95
C ASP A 167 -10.15 -4.72 -12.12
N GLY A 168 -9.25 -3.96 -12.73
CA GLY A 168 -8.07 -3.36 -12.09
C GLY A 168 -6.79 -4.15 -12.25
N TRP A 169 -6.88 -5.40 -12.70
CA TRP A 169 -5.74 -6.32 -12.77
C TRP A 169 -4.98 -6.30 -14.09
N ALA A 170 -5.45 -5.56 -15.11
CA ALA A 170 -4.86 -5.60 -16.44
C ALA A 170 -3.35 -5.30 -16.43
N MET A 171 -2.95 -4.32 -15.63
CA MET A 171 -1.55 -3.93 -15.46
C MET A 171 -0.69 -5.04 -14.84
N ILE A 172 -1.25 -5.86 -13.94
CA ILE A 172 -0.55 -7.01 -13.36
C ILE A 172 -0.34 -8.09 -14.42
N PHE A 173 -1.37 -8.39 -15.22
CA PHE A 173 -1.25 -9.37 -16.30
C PHE A 173 -0.29 -8.91 -17.40
N ASP A 174 -0.31 -7.64 -17.77
CA ASP A 174 0.62 -7.05 -18.74
C ASP A 174 2.07 -7.19 -18.24
N TYR A 175 2.33 -6.97 -16.94
CA TYR A 175 3.65 -7.13 -16.33
C TYR A 175 4.12 -8.59 -16.33
N ILE A 176 3.24 -9.55 -16.03
CA ILE A 176 3.58 -10.98 -16.02
C ILE A 176 3.90 -11.50 -17.44
N GLN A 177 3.27 -10.93 -18.46
CA GLN A 177 3.42 -11.37 -19.86
C GLN A 177 4.59 -10.70 -20.62
N ALA A 178 5.18 -9.65 -20.05
CA ALA A 178 6.28 -8.88 -20.66
C ALA A 178 7.63 -9.62 -20.62
#